data_AF-A0A9P1BNB8-F1
#
_entry.id   AF-A0A9P1BNB8-F1
#
_cell.length_a   1.000
_cell.length_b   1.000
_cell.length_c   1.000
_cell.angle_alpha   90.00
_cell.angle_beta   90.00
_cell.angle_gamma   90.00
#
_symmetry.space_group_name_H-M   'P 1'
#
loop_
_entity.id
_entity.type
_entity.pdbx_description
1 polymer ?
#
loop_
_entity_poly.entity_id
_entity_poly.type
_entity_poly.pdbx_seq_one_letter_code
_entity_poly.pdbx_strand_id
1 'polypeptide(L)'
;MARVHGELKEKRQGKGVPSSRWWTDSPEACPICGFPIRLLPYPPFKLQVNGHDSRDPAKLVDGPFMVLQVLSTWNFEVLGHQLTVSDIKTLDMYMKRCKLGPFRLGRALELLSDNSPEAHQELESLRSKARRRLDGLKHIQRVRMNKLDFNEQGTGDSPSNGSGNAREAEGSKHRSARRPGRPWGRQRDSNAYPRSWAQ
;
A
#
# COMPACT_ATOMS: atom_id res chain seq x y z
N MET A 1 48.00 11.90 47.75
CA MET A 1 47.70 10.72 46.92
C MET A 1 46.66 11.10 45.89
N ALA A 2 47.07 11.40 44.65
CA ALA A 2 46.18 11.88 43.58
C ALA A 2 45.65 10.69 42.76
N ARG A 3 44.33 10.55 42.65
CA ARG A 3 43.66 9.56 41.79
C ARG A 3 43.55 10.13 40.37
N VAL A 4 44.23 9.49 39.43
CA VAL A 4 44.15 9.77 38.00
C VAL A 4 42.92 9.05 37.44
N HIS A 5 41.90 9.79 37.02
CA HIS A 5 40.73 9.22 36.34
C HIS A 5 41.07 9.01 34.86
N GLY A 6 41.08 7.75 34.43
CA GLY A 6 41.24 7.35 33.03
C GLY A 6 39.96 7.56 32.23
N GLU A 7 40.06 8.34 31.16
CA GLU A 7 38.98 8.66 30.23
C GLU A 7 38.83 7.53 29.19
N LEU A 8 37.81 6.67 29.36
CA LEU A 8 37.46 5.63 28.41
C LEU A 8 36.71 6.25 27.22
N LYS A 9 37.43 6.37 26.10
CA LYS A 9 36.94 6.91 24.83
C LYS A 9 36.00 5.89 24.16
N GLU A 10 34.71 6.01 24.43
CA GLU A 10 33.66 5.16 23.87
C GLU A 10 33.60 5.31 22.34
N LYS A 11 34.03 4.25 21.63
CA LYS A 11 33.90 4.14 20.17
C LYS A 11 32.41 4.16 19.82
N ARG A 12 31.94 5.29 19.30
CA ARG A 12 30.62 5.45 18.67
C ARG A 12 30.49 4.43 17.53
N GLN A 13 29.91 3.27 17.83
CA GLN A 13 29.47 2.31 16.82
C GLN A 13 28.54 3.07 15.87
N GLY A 14 28.90 3.09 14.58
CA GLY A 14 28.10 3.71 13.55
C GLY A 14 26.70 3.15 13.61
N LYS A 15 25.73 4.01 13.97
CA LYS A 15 24.30 3.72 13.87
C LYS A 15 24.00 3.41 12.40
N GLY A 16 24.11 2.14 12.01
CA GLY A 16 23.61 1.65 10.74
C GLY A 16 22.15 2.06 10.67
N VAL A 17 21.78 2.88 9.69
CA VAL A 17 20.44 3.46 9.57
C VAL A 17 19.46 2.29 9.43
N PRO A 18 18.69 1.91 10.46
CA PRO A 18 17.63 0.93 10.29
C PRO A 18 16.49 1.72 9.66
N SER A 19 16.59 1.96 8.35
CA SER A 19 15.47 2.44 7.54
C SER A 19 14.51 1.27 7.26
N SER A 20 14.28 0.41 8.27
CA SER A 20 13.24 -0.61 8.20
C SER A 20 11.92 0.12 8.37
N ARG A 21 11.05 0.00 7.37
CA ARG A 21 9.68 0.46 7.45
C ARG A 21 9.03 -0.35 8.58
N TRP A 22 8.70 0.24 9.72
CA TRP A 22 8.28 -0.49 10.93
C TRP A 22 7.20 -1.58 10.71
N TRP A 23 6.40 -1.49 9.64
CA TRP A 23 5.36 -2.45 9.31
C TRP A 23 5.84 -3.65 8.46
N THR A 24 7.06 -3.64 7.91
CA THR A 24 7.60 -4.76 7.12
C THR A 24 7.94 -5.98 7.96
N ASP A 25 8.10 -5.78 9.27
CA ASP A 25 8.34 -6.86 10.23
C ASP A 25 7.03 -7.36 10.89
N SER A 26 5.87 -6.79 10.49
CA SER A 26 4.58 -7.20 11.03
C SER A 26 4.19 -8.60 10.52
N PRO A 27 3.87 -9.55 11.43
CA PRO A 27 3.35 -10.86 11.03
C PRO A 27 1.86 -10.82 10.66
N GLU A 28 1.18 -9.70 10.91
CA GLU A 28 -0.27 -9.58 10.73
C GLU A 28 -0.67 -9.51 9.25
N ALA A 29 -1.89 -9.98 8.98
CA ALA A 29 -2.58 -9.73 7.72
C ALA A 29 -3.69 -8.70 7.93
N CYS A 30 -3.99 -7.93 6.90
CA CYS A 30 -5.12 -7.01 6.92
C CYS A 30 -6.42 -7.79 7.14
N PRO A 31 -7.22 -7.51 8.19
CA PRO A 31 -8.41 -8.28 8.52
C PRO A 31 -9.55 -8.14 7.49
N ILE A 32 -9.47 -7.16 6.58
CA ILE A 32 -10.49 -6.89 5.56
C ILE A 32 -10.22 -7.68 4.28
N CYS A 33 -8.96 -7.73 3.83
CA CYS A 33 -8.59 -8.34 2.54
C CYS A 33 -7.72 -9.61 2.68
N GLY A 34 -7.28 -9.95 3.88
CA GLY A 34 -6.35 -11.06 4.13
C GLY A 34 -4.92 -10.82 3.62
N PHE A 35 -4.62 -9.65 3.06
CA PHE A 35 -3.30 -9.37 2.49
C PHE A 35 -2.25 -9.09 3.59
N PRO A 36 -1.07 -9.72 3.56
CA PRO A 36 -0.04 -9.52 4.59
C PRO A 36 0.42 -8.04 4.70
N ILE A 37 0.41 -7.48 5.90
CA ILE A 37 0.75 -6.07 6.15
C ILE A 37 2.19 -5.75 5.69
N ARG A 38 3.11 -6.70 5.92
CA ARG A 38 4.51 -6.59 5.48
C ARG A 38 4.72 -6.40 3.98
N LEU A 39 3.74 -6.78 3.15
CA LEU A 39 3.84 -6.67 1.69
C LEU A 39 3.20 -5.38 1.13
N LEU A 40 2.65 -4.53 1.98
CA LEU A 40 2.08 -3.25 1.56
C LEU A 40 3.20 -2.30 1.11
N PRO A 41 3.05 -1.64 -0.07
CA PRO A 41 4.06 -0.70 -0.55
C PRO A 41 4.04 0.64 0.19
N TYR A 42 3.04 0.85 1.06
CA TYR A 42 2.77 2.03 1.89
C TYR A 42 2.52 1.60 3.34
N PRO A 43 2.63 2.51 4.33
CA PRO A 43 2.31 2.19 5.73
C PRO A 43 0.84 1.76 5.88
N PRO A 44 0.50 0.76 6.70
CA PRO A 44 -0.90 0.41 6.97
C PRO A 44 -1.63 1.56 7.70
N PHE A 45 -2.95 1.60 7.55
CA PHE A 45 -3.80 2.50 8.34
C PHE A 45 -4.10 1.87 9.70
N LYS A 46 -4.11 2.67 10.77
CA LYS A 46 -4.45 2.22 12.13
C LYS A 46 -5.91 2.54 12.40
N LEU A 47 -6.77 1.54 12.39
CA LEU A 47 -8.20 1.67 12.65
C LEU A 47 -8.50 1.39 14.12
N GLN A 48 -9.16 2.33 14.80
CA GLN A 48 -9.71 2.12 16.14
C GLN A 48 -11.11 1.53 15.97
N VAL A 49 -11.33 0.30 16.46
CA VAL A 49 -12.61 -0.41 16.29
C VAL A 49 -13.56 -0.09 17.46
N ASN A 50 -13.03 0.12 18.67
CA ASN A 50 -13.83 0.39 19.86
C ASN A 50 -13.60 1.84 20.31
N GLY A 51 -14.45 2.74 19.81
CA GLY A 51 -14.31 4.21 19.94
C GLY A 51 -14.47 4.79 21.35
N HIS A 52 -14.50 3.96 22.41
CA HIS A 52 -14.72 4.43 23.78
C HIS A 52 -13.73 3.82 24.78
N ASP A 53 -13.36 2.56 24.61
CA ASP A 53 -12.42 1.89 25.52
C ASP A 53 -11.04 1.78 24.87
N SER A 54 -10.13 2.65 25.31
CA SER A 54 -8.74 2.78 24.85
C SER A 54 -7.86 1.54 25.05
N ARG A 55 -8.44 0.43 25.53
CA ARG A 55 -7.74 -0.81 25.86
C ARG A 55 -7.49 -1.69 24.64
N ASP A 56 -8.34 -1.61 23.63
CA ASP A 56 -8.16 -2.45 22.44
C ASP A 56 -7.09 -1.88 21.50
N PRO A 57 -6.14 -2.71 21.04
CA PRO A 57 -5.12 -2.25 20.13
C PRO A 57 -5.74 -1.93 18.76
N ALA A 58 -5.33 -0.80 18.19
CA ALA A 58 -5.71 -0.42 16.84
C ALA A 58 -5.37 -1.53 15.83
N LYS A 59 -6.30 -1.82 14.92
CA LYS A 59 -6.10 -2.82 13.86
C LYS A 59 -5.36 -2.21 12.68
N LEU A 60 -4.37 -2.94 12.15
CA LEU A 60 -3.66 -2.54 10.93
C LEU A 60 -4.47 -2.97 9.70
N VAL A 61 -4.87 -2.02 8.88
CA VAL A 61 -5.68 -2.26 7.68
C VAL A 61 -5.05 -1.68 6.42
N ASP A 62 -5.34 -2.28 5.28
CA ASP A 62 -5.06 -1.72 3.95
C ASP A 62 -6.05 -0.57 3.69
N GLY A 63 -5.59 0.66 3.93
CA GLY A 63 -6.41 1.87 3.79
C GLY A 63 -7.03 2.04 2.40
N PRO A 64 -6.27 1.93 1.29
CA PRO A 64 -6.83 1.95 -0.06
C PRO A 64 -7.91 0.89 -0.30
N PHE A 65 -7.68 -0.34 0.16
CA PHE A 65 -8.68 -1.40 0.02
C PHE A 65 -9.97 -1.03 0.76
N MET A 66 -9.86 -0.58 2.02
CA MET A 66 -11.00 -0.16 2.83
C MET A 66 -11.80 0.97 2.16
N VAL A 67 -11.15 2.06 1.73
CA VAL A 67 -11.82 3.19 1.05
C VAL A 67 -12.54 2.73 -0.22
N LEU A 68 -11.88 1.91 -1.04
CA LEU A 68 -12.45 1.44 -2.30
C LEU A 68 -13.64 0.48 -2.06
N GLN A 69 -13.56 -0.35 -1.02
CA GLN A 69 -14.66 -1.23 -0.63
C GLN A 69 -15.87 -0.43 -0.14
N VAL A 70 -15.66 0.55 0.75
CA VAL A 70 -16.74 1.42 1.26
C VAL A 70 -17.39 2.18 0.11
N LEU A 71 -16.62 2.80 -0.80
CA LEU A 71 -17.19 3.52 -1.94
C LEU A 71 -17.95 2.60 -2.90
N SER A 72 -17.43 1.41 -3.19
CA SER A 72 -18.08 0.49 -4.13
C SER A 72 -19.39 -0.07 -3.59
N THR A 73 -19.41 -0.46 -2.32
CA THR A 73 -20.56 -1.10 -1.66
C THR A 73 -21.53 -0.11 -1.00
N TRP A 74 -21.06 1.10 -0.70
CA TRP A 74 -21.73 2.06 0.20
C TRP A 74 -21.96 1.56 1.63
N ASN A 75 -21.25 0.53 2.04
CA ASN A 75 -21.31 0.05 3.41
C ASN A 75 -20.19 0.71 4.22
N PHE A 76 -20.56 1.53 5.20
CA PHE A 76 -19.64 2.24 6.10
C PHE A 76 -19.33 1.44 7.37
N GLU A 77 -19.82 0.20 7.48
CA GLU A 77 -19.47 -0.71 8.58
C GLU A 77 -18.20 -1.50 8.20
N VAL A 78 -17.17 -1.40 9.05
CA VAL A 78 -15.87 -2.07 8.84
C VAL A 78 -15.48 -2.77 10.14
N LEU A 79 -15.26 -4.08 10.07
CA LEU A 79 -14.95 -4.92 11.23
C LEU A 79 -16.00 -4.82 12.36
N GLY A 80 -17.28 -4.71 12.01
CA GLY A 80 -18.38 -4.53 12.96
C GLY A 80 -18.51 -3.13 13.54
N HIS A 81 -17.69 -2.17 13.08
CA HIS A 81 -17.71 -0.78 13.55
C HIS A 81 -18.21 0.16 12.46
N GLN A 82 -19.17 1.02 12.81
CA GLN A 82 -19.67 2.05 11.91
C GLN A 82 -18.66 3.21 11.85
N LEU A 83 -18.10 3.46 10.66
CA LEU A 83 -17.16 4.57 10.47
C LEU A 83 -17.82 5.92 10.83
N THR A 84 -17.24 6.62 11.79
CA THR A 84 -17.67 7.96 12.18
C THR A 84 -17.14 9.02 11.20
N VAL A 85 -17.67 10.24 11.27
CA VAL A 85 -17.14 11.38 10.51
C VAL A 85 -15.66 11.66 10.85
N SER A 86 -15.27 11.41 12.10
CA SER A 86 -13.87 11.55 12.54
C SER A 86 -12.95 10.50 11.89
N ASP A 87 -13.42 9.25 11.83
CA ASP A 87 -12.69 8.15 11.18
C ASP A 87 -12.50 8.44 9.69
N ILE A 88 -13.56 8.91 9.03
CA ILE A 88 -13.55 9.29 7.61
C ILE A 88 -12.54 10.41 7.34
N LYS A 89 -12.54 11.47 8.15
CA LYS A 89 -11.56 12.57 8.03
C LYS A 89 -10.13 12.07 8.20
N THR A 90 -9.89 11.23 9.23
CA THR A 90 -8.58 10.65 9.51
C THR A 90 -8.10 9.77 8.37
N LEU A 91 -9.00 8.97 7.79
CA LEU A 91 -8.71 8.11 6.63
C LEU A 91 -8.39 8.93 5.37
N ASP A 92 -9.15 9.98 5.09
CA ASP A 92 -8.91 10.87 3.94
C ASP A 92 -7.57 11.63 4.06
N MET A 93 -7.23 12.09 5.27
CA MET A 93 -5.92 12.67 5.58
C MET A 93 -4.80 11.66 5.35
N TYR A 94 -4.97 10.41 5.80
CA TYR A 94 -4.03 9.33 5.55
C TYR A 94 -3.84 9.09 4.04
N MET A 95 -4.93 8.97 3.28
CA MET A 95 -4.88 8.75 1.83
C MET A 95 -4.16 9.89 1.11
N LYS A 96 -4.38 11.14 1.54
CA LYS A 96 -3.68 12.33 1.03
C LYS A 96 -2.18 12.30 1.36
N ARG A 97 -1.83 12.07 2.64
CA ARG A 97 -0.45 12.02 3.12
C ARG A 97 0.38 10.95 2.41
N CYS A 98 -0.20 9.77 2.21
CA CYS A 98 0.45 8.64 1.56
C CYS A 98 0.32 8.67 0.01
N LYS A 99 -0.34 9.68 -0.57
CA LYS A 99 -0.53 9.85 -2.02
C LYS A 99 -1.19 8.64 -2.69
N LEU A 100 -2.19 8.06 -2.04
CA LEU A 100 -2.82 6.79 -2.44
C LEU A 100 -3.96 6.94 -3.48
N GLY A 101 -3.91 8.00 -4.28
CA GLY A 101 -4.91 8.32 -5.29
C GLY A 101 -5.99 9.29 -4.83
N PRO A 102 -7.01 9.55 -5.67
CA PRO A 102 -8.00 10.62 -5.46
C PRO A 102 -9.25 10.20 -4.68
N PHE A 103 -9.42 8.91 -4.36
CA PHE A 103 -10.61 8.40 -3.68
C PHE A 103 -10.69 8.92 -2.24
N ARG A 104 -11.75 9.66 -1.92
CA ARG A 104 -12.00 10.25 -0.60
C ARG A 104 -13.44 10.00 -0.18
N LEU A 105 -13.63 9.53 1.05
CA LEU A 105 -14.96 9.24 1.59
C LEU A 105 -15.70 10.54 1.95
N GLY A 106 -14.99 11.57 2.45
CA GLY A 106 -15.57 12.87 2.74
C GLY A 106 -16.21 13.52 1.51
N ARG A 107 -15.50 13.50 0.36
CA ARG A 107 -16.05 13.98 -0.92
C ARG A 107 -17.31 13.22 -1.33
N ALA A 108 -17.35 11.91 -1.09
CA ALA A 108 -18.51 11.09 -1.42
C ALA A 108 -19.72 11.43 -0.53
N LEU A 109 -19.49 11.77 0.75
CA LEU A 109 -20.54 12.26 1.64
C LEU A 109 -21.03 13.67 1.28
N GLU A 110 -20.13 14.57 0.86
CA GLU A 110 -20.50 15.89 0.34
C GLU A 110 -21.42 15.76 -0.88
N LEU A 111 -21.04 14.91 -1.84
CA LEU A 111 -21.85 14.62 -3.03
C LEU A 111 -23.20 13.99 -2.70
N LEU A 112 -23.27 13.18 -1.64
CA LEU A 112 -24.54 12.60 -1.18
C LEU A 112 -25.46 13.67 -0.56
N SER A 113 -24.89 14.64 0.16
CA SER A 113 -25.67 15.72 0.79
C SER A 113 -26.16 16.77 -0.23
N ASP A 114 -25.50 16.87 -1.37
CA ASP A 114 -25.89 17.70 -2.49
C ASP A 114 -26.94 16.95 -3.33
N ASN A 115 -28.21 17.37 -3.23
CA ASN A 115 -29.33 16.73 -3.91
C ASN A 115 -29.41 17.06 -5.41
N SER A 116 -28.41 17.73 -6.00
CA SER A 116 -28.39 18.03 -7.43
C SER A 116 -28.23 16.76 -8.29
N PRO A 117 -28.80 16.72 -9.50
CA PRO A 117 -28.62 15.58 -10.41
C PRO A 117 -27.15 15.42 -10.83
N GLU A 118 -26.39 16.51 -10.91
CA GLU A 118 -24.95 16.50 -11.22
C GLU A 118 -24.15 15.80 -10.11
N ALA A 119 -24.45 16.09 -8.84
CA ALA A 119 -23.78 15.45 -7.70
C ALA A 119 -24.06 13.94 -7.65
N HIS A 120 -25.30 13.53 -7.91
CA HIS A 120 -25.67 12.11 -8.02
C HIS A 120 -24.89 11.41 -9.17
N GLN A 121 -24.76 12.06 -10.32
CA GLN A 121 -24.00 11.53 -11.45
C GLN A 121 -22.49 11.42 -11.12
N GLU A 122 -21.92 12.43 -10.47
CA GLU A 122 -20.53 12.41 -10.02
C GLU A 122 -20.29 11.29 -9.00
N LEU A 123 -21.22 11.12 -8.06
CA LEU A 123 -21.15 10.06 -7.06
C LEU A 123 -21.16 8.67 -7.72
N GLU A 124 -22.07 8.41 -8.65
CA GLU A 124 -22.12 7.11 -9.34
C GLU A 124 -20.86 6.86 -10.20
N SER A 125 -20.32 7.92 -10.81
CA SER A 125 -19.04 7.87 -11.50
C SER A 125 -17.89 7.51 -10.55
N LEU A 126 -17.85 8.12 -9.36
CA LEU A 126 -16.85 7.83 -8.33
C LEU A 126 -16.94 6.37 -7.86
N ARG A 127 -18.15 5.87 -7.60
CA ARG A 127 -18.40 4.47 -7.21
C ARG A 127 -17.98 3.49 -8.30
N SER A 128 -18.31 3.78 -9.55
CA SER A 128 -17.90 2.99 -10.71
C SER A 128 -16.38 2.91 -10.86
N LYS A 129 -15.67 4.04 -10.68
CA LYS A 129 -14.20 4.07 -10.68
C LYS A 129 -13.63 3.28 -9.51
N ALA A 130 -14.24 3.38 -8.32
CA ALA A 130 -13.80 2.64 -7.12
C ALA A 130 -13.91 1.13 -7.31
N ARG A 131 -15.01 0.63 -7.90
CA ARG A 131 -15.20 -0.79 -8.26
C ARG A 131 -14.06 -1.32 -9.13
N ARG A 132 -13.81 -0.66 -10.28
CA ARG A 132 -12.73 -1.06 -11.20
C ARG A 132 -11.36 -1.04 -10.52
N ARG A 133 -11.11 -0.03 -9.67
CA ARG A 133 -9.84 0.09 -8.96
C ARG A 133 -9.67 -1.00 -7.89
N LEU A 134 -10.76 -1.37 -7.20
CA LEU A 134 -10.77 -2.45 -6.22
C LEU A 134 -10.44 -3.80 -6.87
N ASP A 135 -11.02 -4.08 -8.04
CA ASP A 135 -10.72 -5.31 -8.78
C ASP A 135 -9.25 -5.39 -9.20
N GLY A 136 -8.69 -4.27 -9.67
CA GLY A 136 -7.26 -4.17 -9.97
C GLY A 136 -6.38 -4.38 -8.72
N LEU A 137 -6.77 -3.84 -7.57
CA LEU A 137 -6.05 -4.03 -6.31
C LEU A 137 -6.09 -5.49 -5.85
N LYS A 138 -7.26 -6.13 -5.89
CA LYS A 138 -7.43 -7.57 -5.59
C LYS A 138 -6.56 -8.45 -6.49
N HIS A 139 -6.48 -8.14 -7.79
CA HIS A 139 -5.60 -8.85 -8.71
C HIS A 139 -4.13 -8.71 -8.33
N ILE A 140 -3.66 -7.48 -8.03
CA ILE A 140 -2.28 -7.23 -7.60
C ILE A 140 -1.96 -8.00 -6.31
N GLN A 141 -2.85 -7.96 -5.33
CA GLN A 141 -2.69 -8.69 -4.06
C GLN A 141 -2.57 -10.20 -4.30
N ARG A 142 -3.46 -10.78 -5.11
CA ARG A 142 -3.41 -12.21 -5.49
C ARG A 142 -2.09 -12.59 -6.15
N VAL A 143 -1.64 -11.82 -7.14
CA VAL A 143 -0.37 -12.07 -7.84
C VAL A 143 0.82 -12.02 -6.86
N ARG A 144 0.80 -11.11 -5.88
CA ARG A 144 1.86 -11.02 -4.86
C ARG A 144 1.84 -12.18 -3.89
N MET A 145 0.66 -12.64 -3.47
CA MET A 145 0.53 -13.79 -2.57
C MET A 145 1.06 -15.06 -3.24
N ASN A 146 0.66 -15.34 -4.48
CA ASN A 146 1.14 -16.51 -5.22
C ASN A 146 2.68 -16.56 -5.36
N LYS A 147 3.36 -15.40 -5.36
CA LYS A 147 4.83 -15.35 -5.43
C LYS A 147 5.53 -15.83 -4.15
N LEU A 148 4.85 -15.75 -3.01
CA LEU A 148 5.42 -16.23 -1.75
C LEU A 148 5.45 -17.77 -1.72
N ASP A 149 4.38 -18.41 -2.21
CA ASP A 149 4.26 -19.87 -2.24
C ASP A 149 5.38 -20.52 -3.07
N PHE A 150 5.81 -19.89 -4.17
CA PHE A 150 6.93 -20.38 -4.99
C PHE A 150 8.31 -20.17 -4.34
N ASN A 151 8.46 -19.18 -3.46
CA ASN A 151 9.76 -18.86 -2.87
C ASN A 151 10.09 -19.77 -1.68
N GLU A 152 9.07 -20.29 -0.97
CA GLU A 152 9.28 -21.21 0.16
C GLU A 152 9.64 -22.64 -0.30
N GLN A 153 9.33 -23.02 -1.54
CA GLN A 153 9.62 -24.36 -2.08
C GLN A 153 10.99 -24.48 -2.75
N GLY A 154 11.71 -23.38 -3.01
CA GLY A 154 12.90 -23.35 -3.87
C GLY A 154 14.27 -23.44 -3.17
N THR A 155 14.33 -23.50 -1.84
CA THR A 155 15.59 -23.48 -1.08
C THR A 155 15.97 -24.80 -0.40
N GLY A 156 15.15 -25.84 -0.54
CA GLY A 156 15.50 -27.21 -0.13
C GLY A 156 16.23 -27.93 -1.26
N ASP A 157 17.51 -28.24 -1.04
CA ASP A 157 18.33 -29.15 -1.86
C ASP A 157 18.67 -28.69 -3.28
N SER A 158 19.60 -27.75 -3.40
CA SER A 158 20.53 -27.77 -4.54
C SER A 158 21.58 -28.86 -4.28
N PRO A 159 21.52 -30.03 -4.94
CA PRO A 159 22.66 -30.93 -4.97
C PRO A 159 23.83 -30.19 -5.63
N SER A 160 24.96 -30.17 -4.93
CA SER A 160 26.25 -29.73 -5.43
C SER A 160 26.67 -30.64 -6.59
N ASN A 161 26.18 -30.38 -7.80
CA ASN A 161 26.69 -31.06 -8.98
C ASN A 161 27.74 -30.17 -9.62
N GLY A 162 28.99 -30.54 -9.37
CA GLY A 162 30.16 -29.87 -9.88
C GLY A 162 30.29 -30.01 -11.40
N SER A 163 31.21 -29.19 -11.89
CA SER A 163 32.11 -29.51 -12.99
C SER A 163 31.52 -29.60 -14.41
N GLY A 164 31.79 -28.53 -15.18
CA GLY A 164 32.32 -28.67 -16.54
C GLY A 164 31.31 -28.54 -17.68
N ASN A 165 31.33 -27.41 -18.38
CA ASN A 165 32.20 -27.26 -19.55
C ASN A 165 31.99 -25.89 -20.22
N ALA A 166 33.11 -25.23 -20.46
CA ALA A 166 33.23 -24.15 -21.43
C ALA A 166 33.04 -24.71 -22.84
N ARG A 167 32.27 -24.00 -23.68
CA ARG A 167 32.39 -23.90 -25.15
C ARG A 167 31.33 -22.93 -25.67
N GLU A 168 31.77 -21.74 -26.06
CA GLU A 168 32.02 -21.32 -27.45
C GLU A 168 30.76 -20.79 -28.15
N ALA A 169 30.68 -19.46 -28.11
CA ALA A 169 30.66 -18.56 -29.26
C ALA A 169 29.72 -18.81 -30.47
N GLU A 170 29.04 -17.71 -30.77
CA GLU A 170 28.71 -17.16 -32.09
C GLU A 170 27.50 -17.69 -32.88
N GLY A 171 26.62 -16.71 -33.16
CA GLY A 171 25.90 -16.65 -34.43
C GLY A 171 24.40 -16.88 -34.34
N SER A 172 23.61 -15.80 -34.30
CA SER A 172 22.60 -15.62 -35.36
C SER A 172 21.84 -14.29 -35.28
N LYS A 173 21.84 -13.66 -36.45
CA LYS A 173 21.14 -12.46 -36.84
C LYS A 173 19.63 -12.73 -36.99
N HIS A 174 18.87 -11.63 -37.04
CA HIS A 174 17.54 -11.50 -37.64
C HIS A 174 16.33 -12.12 -36.92
N ARG A 175 15.45 -11.27 -36.37
CA ARG A 175 14.27 -10.76 -37.11
C ARG A 175 13.52 -9.71 -36.30
N SER A 176 13.43 -8.51 -36.87
CA SER A 176 12.48 -7.47 -36.51
C SER A 176 11.05 -7.98 -36.65
N ALA A 177 10.36 -8.17 -35.52
CA ALA A 177 8.91 -8.25 -35.48
C ALA A 177 8.38 -6.94 -34.88
N ARG A 178 7.82 -6.10 -35.76
CA ARG A 178 7.07 -4.89 -35.40
C ARG A 178 5.92 -5.28 -34.48
N ARG A 179 6.01 -4.92 -33.19
CA ARG A 179 4.86 -5.01 -32.28
C ARG A 179 3.93 -3.81 -32.57
N PRO A 180 2.64 -4.03 -32.87
CA PRO A 180 1.68 -2.94 -32.97
C PRO A 180 1.57 -2.22 -31.62
N GLY A 181 1.71 -0.90 -31.68
CA GLY A 181 1.68 -0.02 -30.52
C GLY A 181 0.40 -0.21 -29.72
N ARG A 182 0.55 -0.38 -28.41
CA ARG A 182 -0.55 -0.22 -27.46
C ARG A 182 -0.58 1.27 -27.05
N PRO A 183 -1.58 2.06 -27.48
CA PRO A 183 -1.77 3.41 -26.96
C PRO A 183 -2.43 3.30 -25.59
N TRP A 184 -1.63 3.03 -24.55
CA TRP A 184 -2.08 3.36 -23.20
C TRP A 184 -1.92 4.87 -23.07
N GLY A 185 -2.99 5.58 -23.44
CA GLY A 185 -3.19 6.98 -23.14
C GLY A 185 -2.90 7.21 -21.66
N ARG A 186 -1.71 7.74 -21.40
CA ARG A 186 -1.30 8.26 -20.11
C ARG A 186 -2.08 9.57 -19.97
N GLN A 187 -3.33 9.47 -19.56
CA GLN A 187 -4.13 10.62 -19.19
C GLN A 187 -3.45 11.24 -17.98
N ARG A 188 -2.60 12.22 -18.29
CA ARG A 188 -1.85 13.03 -17.36
C ARG A 188 -2.89 14.00 -16.80
N ASP A 189 -3.67 13.54 -15.83
CA ASP A 189 -4.51 14.40 -15.02
C ASP A 189 -3.59 15.44 -14.38
N SER A 190 -3.59 16.60 -15.00
CA SER A 190 -2.73 17.73 -14.68
C SER A 190 -3.37 18.50 -13.52
N ASN A 191 -3.66 17.82 -12.41
CA ASN A 191 -3.86 18.51 -11.14
C ASN A 191 -2.48 18.70 -10.50
N ALA A 192 -1.73 19.63 -11.09
CA ALA A 192 -0.58 20.25 -10.45
C ALA A 192 -1.09 21.08 -9.27
N TYR A 193 -1.22 20.46 -8.10
CA TYR A 193 -1.39 21.23 -6.88
C TYR A 193 -0.08 21.98 -6.59
N PRO A 194 -0.11 23.30 -6.33
CA PRO A 194 1.07 24.04 -5.95
C PRO A 194 1.63 23.48 -4.63
N ARG A 195 2.93 23.17 -4.66
CA ARG A 195 3.74 22.89 -3.46
C ARG A 195 4.00 24.21 -2.74
N SER A 196 3.14 24.58 -1.82
CA SER A 196 3.50 25.40 -0.66
C SER A 196 2.91 24.72 0.59
N TRP A 197 3.21 25.21 1.79
CA TRP A 197 2.88 24.65 3.11
C TRP A 197 3.92 23.67 3.69
N ALA A 198 5.06 24.24 4.04
CA ALA A 198 5.77 23.93 5.27
C ALA A 198 5.98 25.25 6.03
N GLN A 199 5.19 25.47 7.08
CA GLN A 199 5.52 26.25 8.28
C GLN A 199 4.77 25.58 9.43
#